data_AF-A0A1H5ZB95-F1
#
_entry.id   AF-A0A1H5ZB95-F1
#
_cell.length_a   1.000
_cell.length_b   1.000
_cell.length_c   1.000
_cell.angle_alpha   90.00
_cell.angle_beta   90.00
_cell.angle_gamma   90.00
#
_symmetry.space_group_name_H-M   'P 1'
#
loop_
_entity.id
_entity.type
_entity.pdbx_description
1 polymer ?
#
loop_
_entity_poly.entity_id
_entity_poly.type
_entity_poly.pdbx_seq_one_letter_code
_entity_poly.pdbx_strand_id
1 'polypeptide(L)'
;MRRRVAAGVGFAALLFLLVQLGALALVPTFYESGYQTVEDPSDPTNSLVYIVAILVATAAMLAAFKFDLDWVVRAFVVLAAASISWYVFSVLLPPLAAVGASIALAALLVIHPEWYVIDAAGVVMGAGAAGLFGISFGLLPAILLLSVLAVYDAISVYGTEHMLELASGVMDLKLPVVLVVPTTLSYSLRDTDAAETVADAGGDAAGDDEIESGADVVDADEVEADSDAERDDDRSADVGGDADADVDSDADEDAGDVRDAFFIGLGDAVMPTVMIASAAFFLPASLTPSLGVAWLPALTLPALTAMLGTFAGLFVLLWMVLKGRAHAGLPLLNGGAIGGYLLGALASGVPILTALGL
;
A
#
# COMPACT_ATOMS: atom_id res chain seq x y z
N MET A 1 8.15 6.02 20.71
CA MET A 1 8.08 4.89 19.76
C MET A 1 6.68 4.22 19.65
N ARG A 2 6.20 3.43 20.63
CA ARG A 2 4.97 2.60 20.47
C ARG A 2 3.68 3.35 20.07
N ARG A 3 3.47 4.58 20.56
CA ARG A 3 2.27 5.37 20.23
C ARG A 3 2.26 5.88 18.79
N ARG A 4 3.43 6.28 18.25
CA ARG A 4 3.57 6.76 16.86
C ARG A 4 3.31 5.63 15.86
N VAL A 5 3.89 4.46 16.12
CA VAL A 5 3.66 3.25 15.32
C VAL A 5 2.18 2.83 15.36
N ALA A 6 1.56 2.79 16.54
CA ALA A 6 0.14 2.46 16.66
C ALA A 6 -0.77 3.46 15.92
N ALA A 7 -0.42 4.75 15.94
CA ALA A 7 -1.13 5.77 15.18
C ALA A 7 -1.00 5.56 13.66
N GLY A 8 0.20 5.26 13.16
CA GLY A 8 0.43 4.92 11.76
C GLY A 8 -0.36 3.68 11.31
N VAL A 9 -0.30 2.59 12.10
CA VAL A 9 -1.10 1.37 11.84
C VAL A 9 -2.60 1.67 11.83
N GLY A 10 -3.08 2.48 12.78
CA GLY A 10 -4.47 2.89 12.84
C GLY A 10 -4.90 3.73 11.63
N PHE A 11 -4.02 4.63 11.15
CA PHE A 11 -4.27 5.45 9.97
C PHE A 11 -4.27 4.62 8.68
N ALA A 12 -3.32 3.70 8.52
CA ALA A 12 -3.32 2.74 7.40
C ALA A 12 -4.63 1.92 7.38
N ALA A 13 -5.05 1.40 8.53
CA ALA A 13 -6.31 0.68 8.66
C ALA A 13 -7.53 1.56 8.33
N LEU A 14 -7.50 2.85 8.69
CA LEU A 14 -8.55 3.80 8.33
C LEU A 14 -8.63 4.01 6.81
N LEU A 15 -7.50 4.16 6.11
CA LEU A 15 -7.49 4.30 4.65
C LEU A 15 -8.10 3.07 3.97
N PHE A 16 -7.72 1.86 4.39
CA PHE A 16 -8.31 0.62 3.90
C PHE A 16 -9.82 0.56 4.16
N LEU A 17 -10.25 0.95 5.36
CA LEU A 17 -11.66 0.98 5.73
C LEU A 17 -12.45 1.95 4.83
N LEU A 18 -11.92 3.16 4.60
CA LEU A 18 -12.58 4.16 3.77
C LEU A 18 -12.71 3.70 2.32
N VAL A 19 -11.69 3.06 1.76
CA VAL A 19 -11.75 2.45 0.41
C VAL A 19 -12.82 1.37 0.34
N GLN A 20 -12.87 0.46 1.33
CA GLN A 20 -13.85 -0.62 1.38
C GLN A 20 -15.29 -0.13 1.52
N LEU A 21 -15.53 0.79 2.45
CA LEU A 21 -16.85 1.38 2.68
C LEU A 21 -17.28 2.22 1.47
N GLY A 22 -16.36 2.98 0.87
CA GLY A 22 -16.61 3.74 -0.35
C GLY A 22 -17.00 2.84 -1.52
N ALA A 23 -16.27 1.76 -1.76
CA ALA A 23 -16.59 0.80 -2.82
C ALA A 23 -17.97 0.17 -2.62
N LEU A 24 -18.27 -0.32 -1.40
CA LEU A 24 -19.58 -0.88 -1.08
C LEU A 24 -20.73 0.12 -1.23
N ALA A 25 -20.50 1.40 -0.91
CA ALA A 25 -21.51 2.45 -1.12
C ALA A 25 -21.75 2.74 -2.61
N LEU A 26 -20.72 2.59 -3.45
CA LEU A 26 -20.78 2.87 -4.89
C LEU A 26 -21.31 1.71 -5.73
N VAL A 27 -21.21 0.46 -5.26
CA VAL A 27 -21.65 -0.73 -6.02
C VAL A 27 -23.07 -0.60 -6.58
N PRO A 28 -24.11 -0.27 -5.78
CA PRO A 28 -25.46 -0.17 -6.30
C PRO A 28 -25.61 0.96 -7.33
N THR A 29 -25.03 2.13 -7.05
CA THR A 29 -25.18 3.32 -7.90
C THR A 29 -24.42 3.20 -9.21
N PHE A 30 -23.25 2.55 -9.21
CA PHE A 30 -22.49 2.25 -10.42
C PHE A 30 -23.22 1.27 -11.33
N TYR A 31 -23.84 0.24 -10.76
CA TYR A 31 -24.64 -0.69 -11.54
C TYR A 31 -25.87 0.00 -12.16
N GLU A 32 -26.60 0.80 -11.37
CA GLU A 32 -27.75 1.58 -11.86
C GLU A 32 -27.37 2.60 -12.94
N SER A 33 -26.14 3.12 -12.90
CA SER A 33 -25.59 4.04 -13.90
C SER A 33 -25.04 3.34 -15.14
N GLY A 34 -25.09 2.02 -15.20
CA GLY A 34 -24.62 1.23 -16.35
C GLY A 34 -23.09 1.20 -16.49
N TYR A 35 -22.34 1.32 -15.39
CA TYR A 35 -20.87 1.33 -15.41
C TYR A 35 -20.22 -0.06 -15.43
N GLN A 36 -21.01 -1.12 -15.55
CA GLN A 36 -20.46 -2.45 -15.75
C GLN A 36 -19.76 -2.52 -17.13
N THR A 37 -18.47 -2.84 -17.12
CA THR A 37 -17.60 -2.69 -18.30
C THR A 37 -17.47 -3.96 -19.15
N VAL A 38 -17.94 -5.10 -18.65
CA VAL A 38 -17.87 -6.40 -19.34
C VAL A 38 -19.26 -6.97 -19.61
N GLU A 39 -19.38 -7.68 -20.73
CA GLU A 39 -20.63 -8.31 -21.17
C GLU A 39 -21.04 -9.48 -20.26
N ASP A 40 -20.09 -10.41 -20.00
CA ASP A 40 -20.27 -11.52 -19.08
C ASP A 40 -19.27 -11.42 -17.91
N PRO A 41 -19.69 -10.90 -16.75
CA PRO A 41 -18.83 -10.80 -15.57
C PRO A 41 -18.36 -12.15 -15.01
N SER A 42 -19.03 -13.26 -15.34
CA SER A 42 -18.69 -14.58 -14.82
C SER A 42 -17.62 -15.29 -15.66
N ASP A 43 -17.29 -14.79 -16.85
CA ASP A 43 -16.26 -15.38 -17.71
C ASP A 43 -14.85 -15.27 -17.09
N PRO A 44 -14.18 -16.40 -16.76
CA PRO A 44 -12.82 -16.40 -16.20
C PRO A 44 -11.77 -15.77 -17.14
N THR A 45 -12.06 -15.64 -18.44
CA THR A 45 -11.19 -15.00 -19.42
C THR A 45 -10.98 -13.51 -19.10
N ASN A 46 -11.94 -12.86 -18.44
CA ASN A 46 -11.81 -11.46 -18.01
C ASN A 46 -10.57 -11.25 -17.13
N SER A 47 -10.28 -12.17 -16.20
CA SER A 47 -9.09 -12.08 -15.35
C SER A 47 -7.81 -12.11 -16.17
N LEU A 48 -7.74 -13.00 -17.18
CA LEU A 48 -6.57 -13.11 -18.05
C LEU A 48 -6.36 -11.84 -18.88
N VAL A 49 -7.43 -11.31 -19.48
CA VAL A 49 -7.37 -10.06 -20.26
C VAL A 49 -6.85 -8.92 -19.41
N TYR A 50 -7.32 -8.79 -18.18
CA TYR A 50 -6.87 -7.74 -17.28
C TYR A 50 -5.46 -7.93 -16.75
N ILE A 51 -5.02 -9.16 -16.46
CA ILE A 51 -3.62 -9.43 -16.13
C ILE A 51 -2.72 -8.98 -17.30
N VAL A 52 -3.06 -9.34 -18.53
CA VAL A 52 -2.31 -8.88 -19.72
C VAL A 52 -2.35 -7.36 -19.85
N ALA A 53 -3.50 -6.73 -19.63
CA ALA A 53 -3.62 -5.27 -19.69
C ALA A 53 -2.77 -4.56 -18.63
N ILE A 54 -2.73 -5.08 -17.39
CA ILE A 54 -1.85 -4.57 -16.33
C ILE A 54 -0.38 -4.70 -16.75
N LEU A 55 0.04 -5.87 -17.25
CA LEU A 55 1.42 -6.07 -17.70
C LEU A 55 1.81 -5.12 -18.85
N VAL A 56 0.90 -4.87 -19.81
CA VAL A 56 1.11 -3.91 -20.89
C VAL A 56 1.22 -2.49 -20.35
N ALA A 57 0.33 -2.08 -19.44
CA ALA A 57 0.37 -0.76 -18.83
C ALA A 57 1.65 -0.54 -18.01
N THR A 58 2.06 -1.53 -17.22
CA THR A 58 3.32 -1.51 -16.47
C THR A 58 4.52 -1.43 -17.42
N ALA A 59 4.56 -2.24 -18.47
CA ALA A 59 5.64 -2.18 -19.46
C ALA A 59 5.71 -0.81 -20.16
N ALA A 60 4.56 -0.21 -20.50
CA ALA A 60 4.51 1.14 -21.07
C ALA A 60 5.01 2.20 -20.09
N MET A 61 4.65 2.09 -18.81
CA MET A 61 5.14 2.98 -17.75
C MET A 61 6.65 2.86 -17.56
N LEU A 62 7.18 1.64 -17.47
CA LEU A 62 8.63 1.39 -17.37
C LEU A 62 9.39 1.89 -18.61
N ALA A 63 8.81 1.73 -19.80
CA ALA A 63 9.38 2.29 -21.02
C ALA A 63 9.43 3.83 -20.95
N ALA A 64 8.36 4.48 -20.48
CA ALA A 64 8.33 5.93 -20.32
C ALA A 64 9.43 6.43 -19.35
N PHE A 65 9.64 5.74 -18.22
CA PHE A 65 10.74 6.04 -17.30
C PHE A 65 12.11 5.85 -17.95
N LYS A 66 12.31 4.77 -18.71
CA LYS A 66 13.55 4.52 -19.44
C LYS A 66 13.90 5.63 -20.45
N PHE A 67 12.92 6.40 -20.91
CA PHE A 67 13.11 7.52 -21.83
C PHE A 67 13.02 8.89 -21.15
N ASP A 68 13.08 8.95 -19.81
CA ASP A 68 13.00 10.18 -19.01
C ASP A 68 11.73 11.01 -19.31
N LEU A 69 10.61 10.32 -19.59
CA LEU A 69 9.31 10.94 -19.91
C LEU A 69 8.47 11.19 -18.66
N ASP A 70 9.08 11.68 -17.59
CA ASP A 70 8.46 11.89 -16.27
C ASP A 70 7.19 12.73 -16.31
N TRP A 71 7.19 13.80 -17.12
CA TRP A 71 6.02 14.64 -17.30
C TRP A 71 4.85 13.88 -17.96
N VAL A 72 5.14 12.93 -18.86
CA VAL A 72 4.12 12.09 -19.51
C VAL A 72 3.52 11.13 -18.50
N VAL A 73 4.36 10.49 -17.70
CA VAL A 73 3.90 9.59 -16.63
C VAL A 73 3.03 10.35 -15.64
N ARG A 74 3.48 11.52 -15.18
CA ARG A 74 2.70 12.38 -14.27
C ARG A 74 1.38 12.82 -14.89
N ALA A 75 1.38 13.27 -16.15
CA ALA A 75 0.16 13.66 -16.85
C ALA A 75 -0.80 12.47 -16.99
N PHE A 76 -0.30 11.30 -17.38
CA PHE A 76 -1.10 10.08 -17.50
C PHE A 76 -1.75 9.69 -16.17
N VAL A 77 -0.98 9.70 -15.08
CA VAL A 77 -1.49 9.31 -13.75
C VAL A 77 -2.49 10.34 -13.22
N VAL A 78 -2.25 11.64 -13.39
CA VAL A 78 -3.22 12.69 -13.00
C VAL A 78 -4.51 12.59 -13.84
N LEU A 79 -4.41 12.30 -15.13
CA LEU A 79 -5.57 12.09 -15.99
C LEU A 79 -6.35 10.83 -15.61
N ALA A 80 -5.66 9.73 -15.29
CA ALA A 80 -6.28 8.51 -14.79
C ALA A 80 -7.00 8.77 -13.45
N ALA A 81 -6.37 9.52 -12.55
CA ALA A 81 -6.95 9.95 -11.29
C ALA A 81 -8.24 10.76 -11.50
N ALA A 82 -8.19 11.81 -12.32
CA ALA A 82 -9.38 12.59 -12.67
C ALA A 82 -10.48 11.75 -13.31
N SER A 83 -10.11 10.82 -14.20
CA SER A 83 -11.07 9.97 -14.91
C SER A 83 -11.79 9.04 -13.95
N ILE A 84 -11.07 8.35 -13.05
CA ILE A 84 -11.68 7.46 -12.05
C ILE A 84 -12.51 8.27 -11.05
N SER A 85 -12.00 9.40 -10.56
CA SER A 85 -12.76 10.29 -9.68
C SER A 85 -14.01 10.87 -10.36
N TRP A 86 -13.99 11.09 -11.67
CA TRP A 86 -15.18 11.51 -12.41
C TRP A 86 -16.28 10.45 -12.37
N TYR A 87 -15.97 9.14 -12.53
CA TYR A 87 -16.96 8.07 -12.34
C TYR A 87 -17.61 8.16 -10.95
N VAL A 88 -16.81 8.36 -9.90
CA VAL A 88 -17.33 8.53 -8.53
C VAL A 88 -18.21 9.77 -8.40
N PHE A 89 -17.73 10.93 -8.85
CA PHE A 89 -18.48 12.18 -8.69
C PHE A 89 -19.73 12.24 -9.57
N SER A 90 -19.72 11.58 -10.74
CA SER A 90 -20.85 11.58 -11.68
C SER A 90 -22.14 10.97 -11.11
N VAL A 91 -22.01 10.04 -10.16
CA VAL A 91 -23.16 9.40 -9.50
C VAL A 91 -23.56 10.11 -8.21
N LEU A 92 -22.74 11.06 -7.73
CA LEU A 92 -22.96 11.78 -6.47
C LEU A 92 -23.37 13.25 -6.69
N LEU A 93 -22.95 13.84 -7.82
CA LEU A 93 -23.08 15.26 -8.11
C LEU A 93 -23.76 15.47 -9.48
N PRO A 94 -24.42 16.63 -9.69
CA PRO A 94 -24.89 17.02 -11.03
C PRO A 94 -23.74 17.05 -12.06
N PRO A 95 -24.01 16.84 -13.37
CA PRO A 95 -22.95 16.62 -14.37
C PRO A 95 -21.85 17.69 -14.40
N LEU A 96 -22.23 18.98 -14.36
CA LEU A 96 -21.25 20.09 -14.36
C LEU A 96 -20.42 20.13 -13.07
N ALA A 97 -21.02 19.80 -11.93
CA ALA A 97 -20.33 19.75 -10.65
C ALA A 97 -19.39 18.55 -10.57
N ALA A 98 -19.76 17.39 -11.14
CA ALA A 98 -18.90 16.22 -11.23
C ALA A 98 -17.65 16.48 -12.09
N VAL A 99 -17.84 17.11 -13.26
CA VAL A 99 -16.72 17.55 -14.11
C VAL A 99 -15.83 18.53 -13.36
N GLY A 100 -16.42 19.57 -12.75
CA GLY A 100 -15.69 20.55 -11.94
C GLY A 100 -14.89 19.92 -10.81
N ALA A 101 -15.47 18.98 -10.07
CA ALA A 101 -14.83 18.27 -8.97
C ALA A 101 -13.65 17.39 -9.44
N SER A 102 -13.81 16.68 -10.56
CA SER A 102 -12.72 15.87 -11.14
C SER A 102 -11.53 16.72 -11.61
N ILE A 103 -11.79 17.87 -12.24
CA ILE A 103 -10.76 18.82 -12.66
C ILE A 103 -10.09 19.46 -11.44
N ALA A 104 -10.87 19.83 -10.41
CA ALA A 104 -10.34 20.39 -9.18
C ALA A 104 -9.42 19.41 -8.46
N LEU A 105 -9.79 18.12 -8.39
CA LEU A 105 -8.95 17.07 -7.83
C LEU A 105 -7.63 16.92 -8.60
N ALA A 106 -7.68 16.86 -9.94
CA ALA A 106 -6.45 16.83 -10.75
C ALA A 106 -5.58 18.08 -10.57
N ALA A 107 -6.18 19.27 -10.55
CA ALA A 107 -5.45 20.51 -10.31
C ALA A 107 -4.79 20.51 -8.93
N LEU A 108 -5.49 20.02 -7.90
CA LEU A 108 -4.97 19.94 -6.54
C LEU A 108 -3.79 18.96 -6.44
N LEU A 109 -3.85 17.81 -7.11
CA LEU A 109 -2.73 16.86 -7.19
C LEU A 109 -1.50 17.46 -7.88
N VAL A 110 -1.68 18.39 -8.81
CA VAL A 110 -0.56 19.02 -9.53
C VAL A 110 0.03 20.19 -8.74
N ILE A 111 -0.82 21.05 -8.18
CA ILE A 111 -0.41 22.31 -7.55
C ILE A 111 -0.04 22.09 -6.07
N HIS A 112 -0.73 21.16 -5.40
CA HIS A 112 -0.64 20.93 -3.96
C HIS A 112 -0.54 19.44 -3.57
N PRO A 113 0.50 18.71 -4.01
CA PRO A 113 0.71 17.30 -3.68
C PRO A 113 1.17 17.09 -2.23
N GLU A 114 0.30 17.40 -1.27
CA GLU A 114 0.49 17.00 0.13
C GLU A 114 -0.06 15.60 0.38
N TRP A 115 0.45 14.94 1.42
CA TRP A 115 0.04 13.59 1.79
C TRP A 115 -1.48 13.45 1.93
N TYR A 116 -2.17 14.41 2.57
CA TYR A 116 -3.63 14.34 2.76
C TYR A 116 -4.40 14.55 1.45
N VAL A 117 -3.84 15.28 0.48
CA VAL A 117 -4.44 15.43 -0.85
C VAL A 117 -4.31 14.12 -1.62
N ILE A 118 -3.12 13.54 -1.58
CA ILE A 118 -2.80 12.27 -2.24
C ILE A 118 -3.65 11.14 -1.66
N ASP A 119 -3.74 11.04 -0.33
CA ASP A 119 -4.54 10.02 0.34
C ASP A 119 -6.04 10.20 0.11
N ALA A 120 -6.55 11.44 0.16
CA ALA A 120 -7.96 11.69 -0.12
C ALA A 120 -8.30 11.33 -1.57
N ALA A 121 -7.44 11.70 -2.53
CA ALA A 121 -7.59 11.30 -3.92
C ALA A 121 -7.48 9.77 -4.07
N GLY A 122 -6.52 9.15 -3.39
CA GLY A 122 -6.33 7.71 -3.35
C GLY A 122 -7.55 6.96 -2.80
N VAL A 123 -8.16 7.44 -1.71
CA VAL A 123 -9.39 6.86 -1.16
C VAL A 123 -10.53 6.95 -2.17
N VAL A 124 -10.73 8.11 -2.82
CA VAL A 124 -11.77 8.29 -3.86
C VAL A 124 -11.51 7.38 -5.05
N MET A 125 -10.28 7.38 -5.57
CA MET A 125 -9.88 6.54 -6.70
C MET A 125 -9.99 5.06 -6.36
N GLY A 126 -9.58 4.66 -5.17
CA GLY A 126 -9.59 3.28 -4.73
C GLY A 126 -11.00 2.75 -4.52
N ALA A 127 -11.88 3.55 -3.90
CA ALA A 127 -13.30 3.23 -3.79
C ALA A 127 -13.97 3.10 -5.16
N GLY A 128 -13.69 4.06 -6.07
CA GLY A 128 -14.21 4.05 -7.44
C GLY A 128 -13.71 2.85 -8.24
N ALA A 129 -12.41 2.61 -8.26
CA ALA A 129 -11.81 1.47 -8.95
C ALA A 129 -12.35 0.16 -8.39
N ALA A 130 -12.28 -0.06 -7.07
CA ALA A 130 -12.75 -1.31 -6.47
C ALA A 130 -14.25 -1.53 -6.67
N GLY A 131 -15.07 -0.47 -6.67
CA GLY A 131 -16.50 -0.56 -7.02
C GLY A 131 -16.71 -0.96 -8.48
N LEU A 132 -16.04 -0.31 -9.43
CA LEU A 132 -16.13 -0.60 -10.88
C LEU A 132 -15.68 -2.04 -11.19
N PHE A 133 -14.53 -2.44 -10.63
CA PHE A 133 -14.02 -3.79 -10.73
C PHE A 133 -14.96 -4.80 -10.03
N GLY A 134 -15.49 -4.46 -8.87
CA GLY A 134 -16.39 -5.31 -8.09
C GLY A 134 -17.68 -5.65 -8.83
N ILE A 135 -18.27 -4.71 -9.58
CA ILE A 135 -19.46 -5.00 -10.41
C ILE A 135 -19.11 -5.63 -11.76
N SER A 136 -17.86 -5.51 -12.22
CA SER A 136 -17.43 -6.03 -13.52
C SER A 136 -16.81 -7.43 -13.43
N PHE A 137 -16.34 -7.85 -12.25
CA PHE A 137 -15.75 -9.17 -12.06
C PHE A 137 -16.62 -10.00 -11.15
N GLY A 138 -17.21 -11.06 -11.71
CA GLY A 138 -17.89 -12.12 -10.98
C GLY A 138 -16.96 -12.80 -9.97
N LEU A 139 -17.54 -13.67 -9.15
CA LEU A 139 -16.85 -14.32 -8.04
C LEU A 139 -15.62 -15.12 -8.53
N LEU A 140 -15.80 -15.95 -9.57
CA LEU A 140 -14.70 -16.74 -10.14
C LEU A 140 -13.59 -15.84 -10.73
N PRO A 141 -13.89 -14.89 -11.64
CA PRO A 141 -12.86 -14.00 -12.16
C PRO A 141 -12.13 -13.17 -11.09
N ALA A 142 -12.84 -12.68 -10.07
CA ALA A 142 -12.24 -11.95 -8.96
C ALA A 142 -11.26 -12.83 -8.16
N ILE A 143 -11.67 -14.05 -7.78
CA ILE A 143 -10.80 -15.00 -7.06
C ILE A 143 -9.55 -15.32 -7.88
N LEU A 144 -9.69 -15.58 -9.18
CA LEU A 144 -8.56 -15.87 -10.07
C LEU A 144 -7.61 -14.67 -10.18
N LEU A 145 -8.13 -13.47 -10.41
CA LEU A 145 -7.34 -12.25 -10.51
C LEU A 145 -6.53 -12.02 -9.23
N LEU A 146 -7.19 -12.03 -8.07
CA LEU A 146 -6.55 -11.80 -6.77
C LEU A 146 -5.51 -12.87 -6.44
N SER A 147 -5.80 -14.13 -6.77
CA SER A 147 -4.90 -15.26 -6.53
C SER A 147 -3.65 -15.17 -7.41
N VAL A 148 -3.79 -14.85 -8.71
CA VAL A 148 -2.64 -14.67 -9.60
C VAL A 148 -1.78 -13.49 -9.17
N LEU A 149 -2.38 -12.36 -8.80
CA LEU A 149 -1.64 -11.20 -8.30
C LEU A 149 -0.91 -11.49 -6.98
N ALA A 150 -1.55 -12.22 -6.06
CA ALA A 150 -0.91 -12.68 -4.82
C ALA A 150 0.28 -13.61 -5.11
N VAL A 151 0.12 -14.58 -6.01
CA VAL A 151 1.21 -15.49 -6.39
C VAL A 151 2.37 -14.72 -7.05
N TYR A 152 2.06 -13.79 -7.95
CA TYR A 152 3.06 -12.93 -8.59
C TYR A 152 3.86 -12.13 -7.56
N ASP A 153 3.18 -11.48 -6.61
CA ASP A 153 3.83 -10.69 -5.55
C ASP A 153 4.71 -11.57 -4.64
N ALA A 154 4.22 -12.75 -4.25
CA ALA A 154 5.01 -13.71 -3.49
C ALA A 154 6.29 -14.15 -4.22
N ILE A 155 6.18 -14.44 -5.53
CA ILE A 155 7.34 -14.83 -6.35
C ILE A 155 8.30 -13.64 -6.50
N SER A 156 7.78 -12.44 -6.73
CA SER A 156 8.59 -11.23 -6.90
C SER A 156 9.41 -10.91 -5.65
N VAL A 157 8.81 -11.06 -4.46
CA VAL A 157 9.44 -10.72 -3.18
C VAL A 157 10.34 -11.83 -2.68
N TYR A 158 9.87 -13.08 -2.60
CA TYR A 158 10.66 -14.18 -2.01
C TYR A 158 11.54 -14.93 -3.00
N GLY A 159 11.23 -14.85 -4.29
CA GLY A 159 11.93 -15.59 -5.33
C GLY A 159 13.04 -14.77 -5.98
N THR A 160 12.69 -13.60 -6.52
CA THR A 160 13.61 -12.83 -7.37
C THR A 160 14.28 -11.65 -6.70
N GLU A 161 13.81 -11.21 -5.51
CA GLU A 161 14.29 -10.03 -4.77
C GLU A 161 14.41 -8.70 -5.59
N HIS A 162 13.96 -8.70 -6.85
CA HIS A 162 14.21 -7.66 -7.84
C HIS A 162 13.54 -6.30 -7.53
N MET A 163 12.61 -6.28 -6.57
CA MET A 163 12.01 -5.05 -6.04
C MET A 163 13.02 -4.21 -5.25
N LEU A 164 14.10 -4.80 -4.72
CA LEU A 164 15.15 -4.11 -3.97
C LEU A 164 16.13 -3.34 -4.88
N GLU A 165 16.31 -3.76 -6.14
CA GLU A 165 17.26 -3.12 -7.08
C GLU A 165 16.65 -1.97 -7.90
N LEU A 166 15.32 -1.88 -8.01
CA LEU A 166 14.61 -0.87 -8.82
C LEU A 166 14.29 0.43 -8.07
N ALA A 167 14.61 0.51 -6.77
CA ALA A 167 14.28 1.65 -5.92
C ALA A 167 15.05 2.95 -6.27
N SER A 168 16.06 2.90 -7.15
CA SER A 168 16.92 4.06 -7.46
C SER A 168 16.40 4.99 -8.56
N GLY A 169 15.33 4.64 -9.29
CA GLY A 169 14.96 5.37 -10.52
C GLY A 169 13.55 5.97 -10.62
N VAL A 170 12.64 5.76 -9.66
CA VAL A 170 11.19 6.00 -9.89
C VAL A 170 10.52 6.98 -8.90
N MET A 171 11.24 7.57 -7.94
CA MET A 171 10.58 8.10 -6.73
C MET A 171 10.40 9.63 -6.60
N ASP A 172 10.61 10.40 -7.66
CA ASP A 172 10.46 11.88 -7.59
C ASP A 172 9.06 12.40 -7.90
N LEU A 173 8.13 11.55 -8.35
CA LEU A 173 6.89 12.04 -8.99
C LEU A 173 5.70 12.33 -8.06
N LYS A 174 5.79 12.00 -6.76
CA LYS A 174 4.75 12.28 -5.72
C LYS A 174 3.32 11.99 -6.24
N LEU A 175 3.13 10.82 -6.83
CA LEU A 175 1.91 10.44 -7.53
C LEU A 175 0.93 9.72 -6.58
N PRO A 176 -0.40 9.83 -6.79
CA PRO A 176 -1.42 9.10 -6.03
C PRO A 176 -1.52 7.62 -6.39
N VAL A 177 -0.38 6.97 -6.58
CA VAL A 177 -0.24 5.52 -6.75
C VAL A 177 0.21 4.84 -5.44
N VAL A 178 0.65 5.65 -4.47
CA VAL A 178 1.06 5.25 -3.12
C VAL A 178 0.28 6.09 -2.10
N LEU A 179 -0.24 5.43 -1.07
CA LEU A 179 -0.83 6.05 0.11
C LEU A 179 0.27 6.36 1.13
N VAL A 180 0.19 7.53 1.75
CA VAL A 180 1.23 8.08 2.64
C VAL A 180 0.69 8.11 4.06
N VAL A 181 1.24 7.29 4.94
CA VAL A 181 0.81 7.15 6.33
C VAL A 181 1.79 7.89 7.23
N PRO A 182 1.53 9.16 7.60
CA PRO A 182 2.46 9.91 8.43
C PRO A 182 2.44 9.41 9.88
N THR A 183 3.60 9.42 10.54
CA THR A 183 3.70 9.12 11.98
C THR A 183 3.35 10.32 12.85
N THR A 184 3.36 11.53 12.27
CA THR A 184 2.96 12.80 12.90
C THR A 184 2.17 13.68 11.93
N LEU A 185 1.18 14.43 12.43
CA LEU A 185 0.34 15.30 11.58
C LEU A 185 1.07 16.51 11.00
N SER A 186 2.25 16.85 11.52
CA SER A 186 3.12 17.91 11.02
C SER A 186 3.97 17.49 9.82
N TYR A 187 3.89 16.23 9.39
CA TYR A 187 4.62 15.73 8.22
C TYR A 187 4.19 16.48 6.95
N SER A 188 5.18 16.94 6.16
CA SER A 188 5.01 17.65 4.90
C SER A 188 5.66 16.83 3.78
N LEU A 189 4.85 16.26 2.88
CA LEU A 189 5.40 15.47 1.77
C LEU A 189 6.09 16.37 0.74
N ARG A 190 5.73 17.66 0.69
CA ARG A 190 6.33 18.62 -0.23
C ARG A 190 7.79 18.88 0.08
N ASP A 191 8.13 18.89 1.37
CA ASP A 191 9.46 19.26 1.88
C ASP A 191 10.38 18.06 2.08
N THR A 192 9.84 16.83 2.00
CA THR A 192 10.60 15.58 2.06
C THR A 192 10.85 15.03 0.66
N ASP A 193 12.08 14.58 0.39
CA ASP A 193 12.36 13.71 -0.76
C ASP A 193 11.80 12.32 -0.46
N ALA A 194 10.66 12.01 -1.07
CA ALA A 194 9.99 10.70 -0.95
C ALA A 194 10.90 9.53 -1.40
N ALA A 195 11.94 9.82 -2.20
CA ALA A 195 12.95 8.88 -2.64
C ALA A 195 13.90 8.43 -1.51
N GLU A 196 14.30 9.31 -0.58
CA GLU A 196 15.18 8.92 0.54
C GLU A 196 14.46 8.00 1.54
N THR A 197 13.19 8.28 1.82
CA THR A 197 12.40 7.54 2.82
C THR A 197 11.95 6.13 2.37
N VAL A 198 11.96 5.84 1.07
CA VAL A 198 11.62 4.52 0.50
C VAL A 198 12.86 3.74 0.07
N ALA A 199 13.97 4.40 -0.33
CA ALA A 199 15.26 3.72 -0.52
C ALA A 199 15.76 3.07 0.79
N ASP A 200 15.49 3.72 1.93
CA ASP A 200 15.75 3.16 3.25
C ASP A 200 14.83 1.97 3.60
N ALA A 201 13.70 1.80 2.91
CA ALA A 201 12.86 0.60 3.05
C ALA A 201 13.51 -0.69 2.49
N GLY A 202 14.59 -0.56 1.71
CA GLY A 202 15.43 -1.68 1.25
C GLY A 202 16.86 -1.66 1.78
N GLY A 203 17.25 -0.69 2.62
CA GLY A 203 18.64 -0.43 3.02
C GLY A 203 19.11 -1.13 4.30
N ASP A 204 18.22 -1.50 5.22
CA ASP A 204 18.61 -2.06 6.53
C ASP A 204 18.98 -3.56 6.50
N ALA A 205 19.36 -4.09 5.33
CA ALA A 205 19.91 -5.44 5.17
C ALA A 205 21.46 -5.46 5.06
N ALA A 206 22.13 -4.36 5.38
CA ALA A 206 23.58 -4.29 5.51
C ALA A 206 23.99 -3.66 6.85
N GLY A 207 23.49 -4.25 7.94
CA GLY A 207 24.14 -4.15 9.24
C GLY A 207 25.40 -5.01 9.21
N ASP A 208 26.53 -4.33 9.12
CA ASP A 208 27.89 -4.86 9.17
C ASP A 208 28.14 -5.52 10.54
N ASP A 209 27.79 -6.80 10.66
CA ASP A 209 28.27 -7.64 11.77
C ASP A 209 29.54 -8.35 11.29
N GLU A 210 30.69 -7.72 11.59
CA GLU A 210 31.97 -8.41 11.69
C GLU A 210 31.83 -9.60 12.66
N ILE A 211 31.53 -10.78 12.13
CA ILE A 211 31.73 -12.04 12.85
C ILE A 211 33.13 -12.54 12.54
N GLU A 212 34.07 -12.17 13.41
CA GLU A 212 35.24 -13.01 13.67
C GLU A 212 34.75 -14.38 14.17
N SER A 213 34.85 -15.40 13.31
CA SER A 213 34.92 -16.78 13.79
C SER A 213 35.96 -17.53 12.98
N GLY A 214 37.08 -17.81 13.64
CA GLY A 214 38.24 -18.48 13.06
C GLY A 214 37.97 -19.94 12.67
N ALA A 215 38.70 -20.36 11.64
CA ALA A 215 39.16 -21.73 11.46
C ALA A 215 40.40 -21.72 10.57
N ASP A 216 41.47 -22.29 11.13
CA ASP A 216 42.81 -22.51 10.59
C ASP A 216 42.87 -23.03 9.15
N VAL A 217 43.77 -22.47 8.33
CA VAL A 217 44.68 -23.26 7.49
C VAL A 217 46.05 -22.54 7.33
N VAL A 218 47.07 -23.20 7.87
CA VAL A 218 48.52 -23.12 7.67
C VAL A 218 48.97 -22.72 6.24
N ASP A 219 49.93 -21.80 6.08
CA ASP A 219 51.36 -22.14 5.81
C ASP A 219 52.30 -20.91 5.70
N ALA A 220 53.52 -21.12 6.21
CA ALA A 220 54.86 -20.57 5.93
C ALA A 220 55.20 -19.06 5.80
N ASP A 221 56.28 -18.71 6.55
CA ASP A 221 57.38 -17.75 6.25
C ASP A 221 57.05 -16.24 6.19
N GLU A 222 57.83 -15.28 6.69
CA GLU A 222 59.20 -15.19 7.15
C GLU A 222 59.38 -13.80 7.86
N VAL A 223 60.11 -13.79 8.99
CA VAL A 223 61.02 -12.75 9.55
C VAL A 223 60.72 -11.23 9.71
N GLU A 224 60.94 -10.80 10.97
CA GLU A 224 61.77 -9.68 11.47
C GLU A 224 61.19 -8.29 11.88
N ALA A 225 61.68 -7.91 13.08
CA ALA A 225 62.00 -6.60 13.66
C ALA A 225 60.83 -5.67 14.09
N ASP A 226 60.55 -5.44 15.38
CA ASP A 226 61.33 -4.85 16.49
C ASP A 226 60.99 -3.36 16.73
N SER A 227 61.05 -3.01 18.02
CA SER A 227 61.16 -1.68 18.65
C SER A 227 59.88 -0.91 19.04
N ASP A 228 59.51 -1.09 20.32
CA ASP A 228 59.56 -0.08 21.40
C ASP A 228 59.03 1.34 21.14
N ALA A 229 58.06 1.78 21.96
CA ALA A 229 58.38 2.57 23.15
C ALA A 229 57.11 3.14 23.83
N GLU A 230 56.97 2.80 25.11
CA GLU A 230 56.05 3.37 26.08
C GLU A 230 56.36 4.86 26.37
N ARG A 231 55.34 5.62 26.80
CA ARG A 231 55.47 6.63 27.85
C ARG A 231 54.11 7.08 28.42
N ASP A 232 53.90 6.67 29.67
CA ASP A 232 53.00 7.25 30.68
C ASP A 232 53.30 8.75 30.93
N ASP A 233 52.33 9.55 31.37
CA ASP A 233 52.14 9.83 32.82
C ASP A 233 51.11 10.95 33.13
N ASP A 234 50.23 10.61 34.07
CA ASP A 234 49.46 11.31 35.11
C ASP A 234 49.17 12.85 35.19
N ARG A 235 47.88 13.11 35.48
CA ARG A 235 47.25 13.83 36.64
C ARG A 235 47.17 15.38 36.78
N SER A 236 45.91 15.78 36.96
CA SER A 236 45.30 16.57 38.07
C SER A 236 45.09 18.10 38.00
N ALA A 237 43.80 18.47 37.99
CA ALA A 237 43.02 19.43 38.80
C ALA A 237 43.43 20.91 38.98
N ASP A 238 42.53 21.84 38.62
CA ASP A 238 42.07 22.92 39.50
C ASP A 238 40.68 23.49 39.06
N VAL A 239 39.96 24.05 40.02
CA VAL A 239 38.54 24.45 40.03
C VAL A 239 38.40 25.98 39.96
N GLY A 240 37.38 26.48 39.25
CA GLY A 240 36.67 27.71 39.64
C GLY A 240 36.24 28.66 38.51
N GLY A 241 34.95 28.97 38.45
CA GLY A 241 34.44 30.16 37.77
C GLY A 241 33.05 30.01 37.15
N ASP A 242 32.00 30.28 37.93
CA ASP A 242 30.62 30.50 37.47
C ASP A 242 30.54 31.60 36.39
N ALA A 243 29.80 31.33 35.31
CA ALA A 243 29.05 32.33 34.57
C ALA A 243 27.98 31.64 33.73
N ASP A 244 26.73 31.86 34.14
CA ASP A 244 25.51 31.44 33.45
C ASP A 244 25.50 31.88 31.99
N ALA A 245 25.32 30.92 31.09
CA ALA A 245 24.78 31.14 29.76
C ALA A 245 23.93 29.93 29.40
N ASP A 246 22.62 30.10 29.53
CA ASP A 246 21.59 29.19 29.11
C ASP A 246 21.84 28.76 27.65
N VAL A 247 22.32 27.54 27.47
CA VAL A 247 22.18 26.79 26.22
C VAL A 247 21.36 25.58 26.61
N ASP A 248 20.05 25.68 26.38
CA ASP A 248 19.17 24.51 26.23
C ASP A 248 19.78 23.64 25.13
N SER A 249 20.67 22.74 25.55
CA SER A 249 21.06 21.59 24.75
C SER A 249 19.93 20.60 24.93
N ASP A 250 18.99 20.66 23.99
CA ASP A 250 18.07 19.56 23.74
C ASP A 250 18.92 18.33 23.42
N ALA A 251 19.24 17.60 24.48
CA ALA A 251 19.77 16.25 24.44
C ALA A 251 18.65 15.33 23.92
N ASP A 252 18.47 15.34 22.60
CA ASP A 252 17.77 14.29 21.85
C ASP A 252 18.80 13.37 21.17
N GLU A 253 19.85 12.99 21.89
CA GLU A 253 20.72 11.86 21.53
C GLU A 253 20.15 10.58 22.16
N ASP A 254 19.04 10.06 21.61
CA ASP A 254 18.74 8.61 21.48
C ASP A 254 17.39 8.38 20.74
N ALA A 255 17.16 9.13 19.65
CA ALA A 255 16.06 8.86 18.74
C ALA A 255 16.51 7.81 17.72
N GLY A 256 16.45 6.52 18.09
CA GLY A 256 16.51 5.45 17.10
C GLY A 256 15.53 5.77 15.96
N ASP A 257 16.07 5.88 14.75
CA ASP A 257 15.46 6.47 13.56
C ASP A 257 14.06 5.89 13.26
N VAL A 258 13.01 6.55 13.75
CA VAL A 258 11.63 6.17 13.45
C VAL A 258 11.24 6.94 12.20
N ARG A 259 11.28 6.26 11.06
CA ARG A 259 10.83 6.77 9.77
C ARG A 259 9.55 7.61 9.92
N ASP A 260 9.58 8.83 9.39
CA ASP A 260 8.51 9.82 9.62
C ASP A 260 7.19 9.48 8.92
N ALA A 261 7.21 8.61 7.91
CA ALA A 261 6.03 8.11 7.21
C ALA A 261 6.18 6.66 6.71
N PHE A 262 5.07 5.96 6.54
CA PHE A 262 4.99 4.66 5.86
C PHE A 262 4.31 4.83 4.49
N PHE A 263 4.79 4.10 3.49
CA PHE A 263 4.23 4.12 2.14
C PHE A 263 3.58 2.78 1.84
N ILE A 264 2.34 2.79 1.35
CA ILE A 264 1.58 1.59 1.00
C ILE A 264 1.03 1.75 -0.41
N GLY A 265 1.15 0.73 -1.26
CA GLY A 265 0.60 0.80 -2.61
C GLY A 265 -0.91 1.00 -2.59
N LEU A 266 -1.44 1.91 -3.42
CA LEU A 266 -2.90 2.07 -3.58
C LEU A 266 -3.56 0.73 -3.96
N GLY A 267 -2.88 -0.05 -4.81
CA GLY A 267 -3.31 -1.37 -5.25
C GLY A 267 -3.57 -2.34 -4.10
N ASP A 268 -2.82 -2.26 -3.01
CA ASP A 268 -2.96 -3.16 -1.86
C ASP A 268 -4.28 -2.94 -1.11
N ALA A 269 -4.82 -1.73 -1.13
CA ALA A 269 -6.15 -1.43 -0.60
C ALA A 269 -7.25 -1.79 -1.62
N VAL A 270 -7.00 -1.58 -2.91
CA VAL A 270 -8.00 -1.76 -3.98
C VAL A 270 -8.26 -3.24 -4.26
N MET A 271 -7.22 -4.06 -4.46
CA MET A 271 -7.34 -5.46 -4.88
C MET A 271 -8.21 -6.32 -3.95
N PRO A 272 -7.99 -6.39 -2.63
CA PRO A 272 -8.88 -7.13 -1.74
C PRO A 272 -10.31 -6.54 -1.71
N THR A 273 -10.44 -5.23 -1.93
CA THR A 273 -11.75 -4.55 -1.99
C THR A 273 -12.56 -4.94 -3.23
N VAL A 274 -11.92 -5.32 -4.34
CA VAL A 274 -12.62 -5.89 -5.50
C VAL A 274 -13.41 -7.15 -5.11
N MET A 275 -12.82 -8.04 -4.29
CA MET A 275 -13.53 -9.23 -3.82
C MET A 275 -14.68 -8.88 -2.87
N ILE A 276 -14.50 -7.88 -2.01
CA ILE A 276 -15.56 -7.39 -1.10
C ILE A 276 -16.75 -6.85 -1.91
N ALA A 277 -16.49 -6.02 -2.91
CA ALA A 277 -17.51 -5.45 -3.78
C ALA A 277 -18.18 -6.51 -4.69
N SER A 278 -17.39 -7.43 -5.24
CA SER A 278 -17.89 -8.56 -6.04
C SER A 278 -18.81 -9.48 -5.22
N ALA A 279 -18.40 -9.83 -4.00
CA ALA A 279 -19.22 -10.63 -3.08
C ALA A 279 -20.54 -9.94 -2.72
N ALA A 280 -20.51 -8.62 -2.51
CA ALA A 280 -21.71 -7.83 -2.23
C ALA A 280 -22.68 -7.76 -3.41
N PHE A 281 -22.17 -7.81 -4.64
CA PHE A 281 -22.96 -7.65 -5.85
C PHE A 281 -23.48 -8.98 -6.43
N PHE A 282 -22.63 -10.01 -6.52
CA PHE A 282 -22.94 -11.24 -7.25
C PHE A 282 -23.57 -12.36 -6.42
N LEU A 283 -23.49 -12.31 -5.07
CA LEU A 283 -24.09 -13.35 -4.25
C LEU A 283 -25.63 -13.21 -4.17
N PRO A 284 -26.39 -14.33 -4.08
CA PRO A 284 -27.84 -14.29 -4.05
C PRO A 284 -28.39 -13.56 -2.81
N ALA A 285 -29.09 -12.45 -3.01
CA ALA A 285 -29.67 -11.64 -1.93
C ALA A 285 -30.64 -12.40 -1.00
N SER A 286 -31.22 -13.52 -1.46
CA SER A 286 -32.06 -14.41 -0.64
C SER A 286 -31.29 -15.16 0.44
N LEU A 287 -30.01 -15.48 0.18
CA LEU A 287 -29.12 -16.16 1.12
C LEU A 287 -28.25 -15.17 1.88
N THR A 288 -27.88 -14.06 1.23
CA THR A 288 -26.98 -13.05 1.78
C THR A 288 -27.69 -11.69 1.82
N PRO A 289 -28.71 -11.52 2.70
CA PRO A 289 -29.39 -10.25 2.83
C PRO A 289 -28.44 -9.17 3.36
N SER A 290 -28.80 -7.92 3.08
CA SER A 290 -28.14 -6.75 3.68
C SER A 290 -28.19 -6.84 5.21
N LEU A 291 -27.13 -6.41 5.88
CA LEU A 291 -27.06 -6.31 7.34
C LEU A 291 -27.91 -5.17 7.92
N GLY A 292 -28.62 -4.41 7.08
CA GLY A 292 -29.58 -3.39 7.51
C GLY A 292 -28.94 -2.02 7.82
N VAL A 293 -27.72 -1.78 7.36
CA VAL A 293 -27.07 -0.47 7.47
C VAL A 293 -27.62 0.45 6.37
N ALA A 294 -28.44 1.44 6.76
CA ALA A 294 -29.20 2.26 5.82
C ALA A 294 -28.35 3.00 4.76
N TRP A 295 -27.16 3.47 5.14
CA TRP A 295 -26.26 4.17 4.22
C TRP A 295 -25.32 3.23 3.45
N LEU A 296 -25.36 1.91 3.73
CA LEU A 296 -24.50 0.91 3.11
C LEU A 296 -25.31 -0.35 2.76
N PRO A 297 -26.28 -0.26 1.83
CA PRO A 297 -27.22 -1.34 1.53
C PRO A 297 -26.53 -2.60 0.98
N ALA A 298 -25.38 -2.45 0.31
CA ALA A 298 -24.58 -3.55 -0.22
C ALA A 298 -23.82 -4.34 0.86
N LEU A 299 -23.82 -3.91 2.13
CA LEU A 299 -23.11 -4.64 3.19
C LEU A 299 -23.84 -5.94 3.54
N THR A 300 -23.29 -7.06 3.09
CA THR A 300 -23.74 -8.41 3.41
C THR A 300 -22.78 -9.10 4.38
N LEU A 301 -23.18 -10.24 4.95
CA LEU A 301 -22.28 -11.02 5.83
C LEU A 301 -20.98 -11.45 5.13
N PRO A 302 -20.98 -11.99 3.89
CA PRO A 302 -19.75 -12.34 3.17
C PRO A 302 -18.85 -11.14 2.87
N ALA A 303 -19.43 -9.98 2.53
CA ALA A 303 -18.66 -8.76 2.33
C ALA A 303 -17.99 -8.30 3.63
N LEU A 304 -18.72 -8.32 4.75
CA LEU A 304 -18.18 -7.97 6.06
C LEU A 304 -17.06 -8.91 6.50
N THR A 305 -17.22 -10.23 6.34
CA THR A 305 -16.17 -11.18 6.71
C THR A 305 -14.96 -11.09 5.79
N ALA A 306 -15.13 -10.73 4.52
CA ALA A 306 -14.03 -10.42 3.60
C ALA A 306 -13.26 -9.15 4.02
N MET A 307 -13.97 -8.09 4.45
CA MET A 307 -13.35 -6.91 5.06
C MET A 307 -12.51 -7.31 6.28
N LEU A 308 -13.09 -8.06 7.22
CA LEU A 308 -12.39 -8.53 8.42
C LEU A 308 -11.18 -9.42 8.09
N GLY A 309 -11.30 -10.28 7.08
CA GLY A 309 -10.20 -11.08 6.58
C GLY A 309 -9.06 -10.24 6.01
N THR A 310 -9.38 -9.19 5.25
CA THR A 310 -8.40 -8.21 4.75
C THR A 310 -7.68 -7.52 5.90
N PHE A 311 -8.41 -7.10 6.94
CA PHE A 311 -7.79 -6.50 8.14
C PHE A 311 -6.91 -7.48 8.91
N ALA A 312 -7.32 -8.73 9.05
CA ALA A 312 -6.47 -9.76 9.65
C ALA A 312 -5.17 -9.92 8.86
N GLY A 313 -5.24 -9.97 7.52
CA GLY A 313 -4.07 -9.97 6.64
C GLY A 313 -3.19 -8.74 6.82
N LEU A 314 -3.80 -7.54 6.85
CA LEU A 314 -3.09 -6.27 7.05
C LEU A 314 -2.36 -6.22 8.40
N PHE A 315 -3.01 -6.62 9.49
CA PHE A 315 -2.38 -6.60 10.80
C PHE A 315 -1.26 -7.63 10.93
N VAL A 316 -1.40 -8.81 10.32
CA VAL A 316 -0.31 -9.78 10.24
C VAL A 316 0.86 -9.20 9.46
N LEU A 317 0.59 -8.60 8.29
CA LEU A 317 1.61 -7.95 7.46
C LEU A 317 2.36 -6.86 8.23
N LEU A 318 1.62 -5.91 8.81
CA LEU A 318 2.22 -4.81 9.56
C LEU A 318 3.01 -5.31 10.77
N TRP A 319 2.56 -6.38 11.43
CA TRP A 319 3.32 -7.03 12.49
C TRP A 319 4.64 -7.64 12.00
N MET A 320 4.68 -8.22 10.79
CA MET A 320 5.90 -8.76 10.19
C MET A 320 6.86 -7.65 9.75
N VAL A 321 6.33 -6.59 9.14
CA VAL A 321 7.10 -5.41 8.73
C VAL A 321 7.72 -4.73 9.95
N LEU A 322 6.98 -4.57 11.04
CA LEU A 322 7.49 -4.02 12.30
C LEU A 322 8.55 -4.90 12.98
N LYS A 323 8.74 -6.14 12.52
CA LYS A 323 9.84 -7.02 12.93
C LYS A 323 11.05 -6.98 11.98
N GLY A 324 11.07 -6.05 11.02
CA GLY A 324 12.18 -5.87 10.07
C GLY A 324 12.23 -6.93 8.98
N ARG A 325 11.12 -7.64 8.70
CA ARG A 325 11.09 -8.67 7.64
C ARG A 325 10.32 -8.15 6.43
N ALA A 326 11.01 -7.95 5.30
CA ALA A 326 10.34 -7.72 4.01
C ALA A 326 9.38 -8.89 3.71
N HIS A 327 8.13 -8.58 3.38
CA HIS A 327 7.06 -9.56 3.13
C HIS A 327 6.23 -9.16 1.93
N ALA A 328 5.79 -10.17 1.17
CA ALA A 328 4.83 -9.99 0.09
C ALA A 328 3.48 -9.54 0.67
N GLY A 329 2.96 -8.44 0.15
CA GLY A 329 1.77 -7.80 0.69
C GLY A 329 0.47 -8.45 0.23
N LEU A 330 0.33 -8.65 -1.07
CA LEU A 330 -0.89 -9.15 -1.69
C LEU A 330 -1.27 -10.56 -1.23
N PRO A 331 -0.37 -11.51 -0.95
CA PRO A 331 -0.74 -12.82 -0.40
C PRO A 331 -1.56 -12.76 0.88
N LEU A 332 -1.16 -11.93 1.83
CA LEU A 332 -1.85 -11.81 3.11
C LEU A 332 -3.16 -11.04 2.96
N LEU A 333 -3.17 -9.97 2.18
CA LEU A 333 -4.35 -9.12 1.96
C LEU A 333 -5.41 -9.82 1.11
N ASN A 334 -5.05 -10.28 -0.08
CA ASN A 334 -5.96 -10.97 -1.00
C ASN A 334 -6.38 -12.34 -0.43
N GLY A 335 -5.43 -13.08 0.15
CA GLY A 335 -5.72 -14.36 0.80
C GLY A 335 -6.67 -14.19 1.99
N GLY A 336 -6.47 -13.15 2.81
CA GLY A 336 -7.37 -12.77 3.88
C GLY A 336 -8.78 -12.41 3.36
N ALA A 337 -8.87 -11.60 2.30
CA ALA A 337 -10.13 -11.22 1.67
C ALA A 337 -10.90 -12.43 1.13
N ILE A 338 -10.24 -13.29 0.35
CA ILE A 338 -10.82 -14.52 -0.22
C ILE A 338 -11.25 -15.49 0.89
N GLY A 339 -10.38 -15.72 1.88
CA GLY A 339 -10.69 -16.61 3.00
C GLY A 339 -11.87 -16.11 3.83
N GLY A 340 -11.88 -14.82 4.18
CA GLY A 340 -12.98 -14.17 4.89
C GLY A 340 -14.28 -14.21 4.09
N TYR A 341 -14.23 -13.94 2.79
CA TYR A 341 -15.35 -14.06 1.87
C TYR A 341 -15.96 -15.47 1.88
N LEU A 342 -15.14 -16.51 1.65
CA LEU A 342 -15.61 -17.89 1.57
C LEU A 342 -16.24 -18.34 2.89
N LEU A 343 -15.63 -17.97 4.03
CA LEU A 343 -16.18 -18.27 5.35
C LEU A 343 -17.56 -17.63 5.54
N GLY A 344 -17.73 -16.36 5.19
CA GLY A 344 -19.03 -15.68 5.32
C GLY A 344 -20.08 -16.20 4.34
N ALA A 345 -19.69 -16.55 3.11
CA ALA A 345 -20.58 -17.15 2.12
C ALA A 345 -21.13 -18.49 2.62
N LEU A 346 -20.25 -19.39 3.08
CA LEU A 346 -20.64 -20.68 3.64
C LEU A 346 -21.49 -20.53 4.91
N ALA A 347 -21.15 -19.59 5.79
CA ALA A 347 -21.94 -19.29 6.99
C ALA A 347 -23.35 -18.76 6.65
N SER A 348 -23.51 -18.11 5.51
CA SER A 348 -24.81 -17.64 4.99
C SER A 348 -25.60 -18.75 4.26
N GLY A 349 -25.08 -19.98 4.21
CA GLY A 349 -25.70 -21.10 3.52
C GLY A 349 -25.51 -21.12 2.01
N VAL A 350 -24.59 -20.30 1.47
CA VAL A 350 -24.25 -20.33 0.04
C VAL A 350 -23.50 -21.63 -0.27
N PRO A 351 -23.94 -22.44 -1.25
CA PRO A 351 -23.20 -23.62 -1.68
C PRO A 351 -21.80 -23.25 -2.17
N ILE A 352 -20.80 -24.10 -1.89
CA ILE A 352 -19.40 -23.81 -2.24
C ILE A 352 -19.20 -23.55 -3.75
N LEU A 353 -19.92 -24.27 -4.62
CA LEU A 353 -19.82 -24.05 -6.07
C LEU A 353 -20.29 -22.64 -6.44
N THR A 354 -21.43 -22.22 -5.92
CA THR A 354 -21.93 -20.85 -6.10
C THR A 354 -20.99 -19.80 -5.50
N ALA A 355 -20.41 -20.07 -4.32
CA ALA A 355 -19.41 -19.19 -3.72
C ALA A 355 -18.10 -19.13 -4.54
N LEU A 356 -17.78 -20.16 -5.31
CA LEU A 356 -16.66 -20.14 -6.25
C LEU A 356 -17.04 -19.53 -7.61
N GLY A 357 -18.30 -19.16 -7.83
CA GLY A 357 -18.81 -18.68 -9.11
C GLY A 357 -18.97 -19.77 -10.18
N LEU A 358 -19.21 -21.03 -9.75
CA LEU A 358 -19.36 -22.23 -10.59
C LEU A 358 -20.79 -22.78 -10.63
#